data_AF-A0A016TDP5-F1
#
_entry.id   AF-A0A016TDP5-F1
#
_cell.length_a   1.000
_cell.length_b   1.000
_cell.length_c   1.000
_cell.angle_alpha   90.00
_cell.angle_beta   90.00
_cell.angle_gamma   90.00
#
_symmetry.space_group_name_H-M   'P 1'
#
loop_
_entity.id
_entity.type
_entity.pdbx_description
1 polymer ?
#
loop_
_entity_poly.entity_id
_entity_poly.type
_entity_poly.pdbx_seq_one_letter_code
_entity_poly.pdbx_strand_id
1 'polypeptide(L)'
;MTANRAVWVVRHAEREDNINIDWRKLPQARGLTSDNTMLSDRGRRQAKECAARFRNVNITNVFASPFDRTIQTASIIADEKNLLVKPEPGLCEALHHCCDPPGFWTPEKLKEKYPLVDAKYIPAFPRTSLPKQEFGDNECKPRIRVTLNRLTEKYDGTMDS
;
A
#
# COMPACT_ATOMS: atom_id res chain seq x y z
N MET A 1 11.45 12.89 27.23
CA MET A 1 10.51 11.75 27.12
C MET A 1 10.65 11.22 25.71
N THR A 2 11.01 9.94 25.53
CA THR A 2 10.96 9.32 24.20
C THR A 2 9.50 9.25 23.77
N ALA A 3 9.16 9.92 22.66
CA ALA A 3 7.81 9.83 22.11
C ALA A 3 7.50 8.36 21.80
N ASN A 4 6.40 7.84 22.32
CA ASN A 4 6.03 6.44 22.13
C ASN A 4 5.58 6.26 20.67
N ARG A 5 6.32 5.48 19.88
CA ARG A 5 6.02 5.25 18.46
C ARG A 5 5.13 4.01 18.30
N ALA A 6 3.98 4.17 17.66
CA ALA A 6 3.12 3.06 17.28
C ALA A 6 3.22 2.81 15.76
N VAL A 7 3.36 1.53 15.39
CA VAL A 7 3.29 1.09 13.99
C VAL A 7 2.06 0.20 13.83
N TRP A 8 1.16 0.62 12.96
CA TRP A 8 -0.04 -0.13 12.62
C TRP A 8 0.16 -0.82 11.27
N VAL A 9 -0.13 -2.12 11.20
CA VAL A 9 -0.05 -2.89 9.96
C VAL A 9 -1.45 -3.32 9.57
N VAL A 10 -1.88 -2.93 8.37
CA VAL A 10 -3.22 -3.19 7.85
C VAL A 10 -3.07 -3.93 6.52
N ARG A 11 -3.71 -5.09 6.41
CA ARG A 11 -3.84 -5.80 5.13
C ARG A 11 -4.83 -5.04 4.24
N HIS A 12 -4.62 -5.07 2.93
CA HIS A 12 -5.65 -4.61 1.99
C HIS A 12 -7.00 -5.31 2.25
N ALA A 13 -8.09 -4.62 1.94
CA ALA A 13 -9.43 -5.20 2.01
C ALA A 13 -9.67 -6.25 0.89
N GLU A 14 -10.87 -6.84 0.86
CA GLU A 14 -11.25 -7.85 -0.13
C GLU A 14 -11.01 -7.39 -1.57
N ARG A 15 -10.37 -8.26 -2.36
CA ARG A 15 -10.08 -8.02 -3.77
C ARG A 15 -11.22 -8.53 -4.64
N GLU A 16 -11.41 -7.90 -5.80
CA GLU A 16 -12.45 -8.30 -6.74
C GLU A 16 -12.23 -9.72 -7.29
N ASP A 17 -10.99 -10.14 -7.51
CA ASP A 17 -10.63 -11.49 -7.99
C ASP A 17 -10.95 -12.60 -6.99
N ASN A 18 -11.21 -12.28 -5.71
CA ASN A 18 -11.62 -13.26 -4.71
C ASN A 18 -13.07 -13.72 -4.90
N ILE A 19 -13.89 -12.92 -5.57
CA ILE A 19 -15.34 -13.13 -5.69
C ILE A 19 -15.83 -13.15 -7.15
N ASN A 20 -15.01 -12.67 -8.09
CA ASN A 20 -15.39 -12.50 -9.48
C ASN A 20 -14.28 -13.02 -10.41
N ILE A 21 -14.51 -14.18 -11.02
CA ILE A 21 -13.57 -14.79 -11.97
C ILE A 21 -13.38 -13.94 -13.24
N ASP A 22 -14.38 -13.13 -13.58
CA ASP A 22 -14.44 -12.27 -14.76
C ASP A 22 -14.00 -10.82 -14.46
N TRP A 23 -13.37 -10.57 -13.30
CA TRP A 23 -13.00 -9.23 -12.84
C TRP A 23 -12.28 -8.38 -13.89
N ARG A 24 -11.49 -9.00 -14.78
CA ARG A 24 -10.76 -8.32 -15.86
C ARG A 24 -11.65 -7.68 -16.92
N LYS A 25 -12.89 -8.15 -17.07
CA LYS A 25 -13.88 -7.57 -17.99
C LYS A 25 -14.48 -6.29 -17.44
N LEU A 26 -14.29 -6.00 -16.15
CA LEU A 26 -14.80 -4.78 -15.52
C LEU A 26 -14.07 -3.54 -16.04
N PRO A 27 -14.77 -2.42 -16.29
CA PRO A 27 -14.14 -1.17 -16.71
C PRO A 27 -13.02 -0.71 -15.76
N GLN A 28 -13.20 -0.92 -14.45
CA GLN A 28 -12.24 -0.55 -13.41
C GLN A 28 -10.94 -1.37 -13.46
N ALA A 29 -10.94 -2.52 -14.16
CA ALA A 29 -9.79 -3.38 -14.37
C ALA A 29 -8.91 -2.97 -15.54
N ARG A 30 -9.36 -2.01 -16.35
CA ARG A 30 -8.67 -1.62 -17.57
C ARG A 30 -7.25 -1.14 -17.25
N GLY A 31 -6.27 -1.82 -17.84
CA GLY A 31 -4.84 -1.51 -17.66
C GLY A 31 -4.22 -2.03 -16.37
N LEU A 32 -4.95 -2.82 -15.56
CA LEU A 32 -4.37 -3.58 -14.45
C LEU A 32 -3.81 -4.92 -14.97
N THR A 33 -2.66 -5.30 -14.43
CA THR A 33 -2.05 -6.62 -14.63
C THR A 33 -2.71 -7.68 -13.75
N SER A 34 -2.37 -8.95 -13.99
CA SER A 34 -2.96 -10.09 -13.26
C SER A 34 -2.77 -10.07 -11.75
N ASP A 35 -1.67 -9.51 -11.29
CA ASP A 35 -1.27 -9.40 -9.88
C ASP A 35 -1.74 -8.09 -9.22
N ASN A 36 -2.36 -7.18 -9.99
CA ASN A 36 -2.71 -5.83 -9.56
C ASN A 36 -4.23 -5.59 -9.47
N THR A 37 -4.98 -6.60 -9.01
CA THR A 37 -6.42 -6.52 -8.81
C THR A 37 -6.82 -5.40 -7.84
N MET A 38 -7.94 -4.72 -8.15
CA MET A 38 -8.62 -3.71 -7.33
C MET A 38 -9.42 -4.31 -6.17
N LEU A 39 -9.93 -3.46 -5.27
CA LEU A 39 -10.89 -3.89 -4.25
C LEU A 39 -12.27 -4.17 -4.84
N SER A 40 -13.00 -5.08 -4.20
CA SER A 40 -14.43 -5.25 -4.43
C SER A 40 -15.27 -4.13 -3.79
N ASP A 41 -16.58 -4.10 -4.05
CA ASP A 41 -17.51 -3.21 -3.34
C ASP A 41 -17.55 -3.49 -1.84
N ARG A 42 -17.45 -4.76 -1.44
CA ARG A 42 -17.32 -5.14 -0.04
C ARG A 42 -15.96 -4.73 0.52
N GLY A 43 -14.88 -4.87 -0.24
CA GLY A 43 -13.55 -4.39 0.14
C GLY A 43 -13.51 -2.89 0.41
N ARG A 44 -14.17 -2.08 -0.43
CA ARG A 44 -14.33 -0.64 -0.19
C ARG A 44 -15.08 -0.33 1.11
N ARG A 45 -16.10 -1.11 1.46
CA ARG A 45 -16.83 -0.97 2.75
C ARG A 45 -15.95 -1.33 3.94
N GLN A 46 -15.21 -2.44 3.87
CA GLN A 46 -14.25 -2.84 4.90
C GLN A 46 -13.17 -1.77 5.14
N ALA A 47 -12.67 -1.14 4.07
CA ALA A 47 -11.71 -0.05 4.20
C ALA A 47 -12.30 1.17 4.92
N LYS A 48 -13.58 1.49 4.67
CA LYS A 48 -14.30 2.58 5.39
C LYS A 48 -14.54 2.24 6.86
N GLU A 49 -14.90 1.00 7.18
CA GLU A 49 -15.03 0.53 8.57
C GLU A 49 -13.69 0.61 9.31
N CYS A 50 -12.60 0.25 8.62
CA CYS A 50 -11.24 0.42 9.13
C CYS A 50 -10.92 1.90 9.37
N ALA A 51 -11.22 2.79 8.41
CA ALA A 51 -11.05 4.23 8.58
C ALA A 51 -11.77 4.76 9.83
N ALA A 52 -13.03 4.34 10.05
CA ALA A 52 -13.78 4.70 11.25
C ALA A 52 -13.08 4.26 12.55
N ARG A 53 -12.45 3.07 12.57
CA ARG A 53 -11.66 2.59 13.72
C ARG A 53 -10.40 3.43 13.96
N PHE A 54 -9.83 4.01 12.92
CA PHE A 54 -8.64 4.86 12.97
C PHE A 54 -8.95 6.35 13.16
N ARG A 55 -10.23 6.76 13.18
CA ARG A 55 -10.63 8.18 13.30
C ARG A 55 -9.93 8.90 14.46
N ASN A 56 -9.93 8.31 15.64
CA ASN A 56 -9.32 8.89 16.85
C ASN A 56 -7.87 8.45 17.10
N VAL A 57 -7.27 7.71 16.17
CA VAL A 57 -5.85 7.33 16.24
C VAL A 57 -5.04 8.43 15.58
N ASN A 58 -4.03 8.95 16.29
CA ASN A 58 -3.09 9.89 15.70
C ASN A 58 -2.18 9.14 14.71
N ILE A 59 -2.24 9.52 13.44
CA ILE A 59 -1.42 8.96 12.36
C ILE A 59 -0.71 10.13 11.70
N THR A 60 0.61 10.09 11.64
CA THR A 60 1.41 11.15 10.99
C THR A 60 1.87 10.74 9.59
N ASN A 61 1.98 9.43 9.34
CA ASN A 61 2.50 8.90 8.09
C ASN A 61 1.71 7.67 7.64
N VAL A 62 1.38 7.62 6.35
CA VAL A 62 0.75 6.48 5.70
C VAL A 62 1.65 5.98 4.57
N PHE A 63 2.04 4.72 4.63
CA PHE A 63 2.78 4.02 3.58
C PHE A 63 1.95 2.84 3.11
N ALA A 64 2.00 2.56 1.83
CA ALA A 64 1.28 1.42 1.26
C ALA A 64 2.13 0.75 0.19
N SER A 65 1.98 -0.57 0.06
CA SER A 65 2.42 -1.24 -1.16
C SER A 65 1.77 -0.55 -2.37
N PRO A 66 2.47 -0.43 -3.51
CA PRO A 66 1.98 0.27 -4.69
C PRO A 66 0.86 -0.47 -5.45
N PHE A 67 0.46 -1.67 -5.04
CA PHE A 67 -0.68 -2.36 -5.65
C PHE A 67 -2.00 -1.58 -5.47
N ASP A 68 -2.89 -1.68 -6.46
CA ASP A 68 -4.13 -0.91 -6.54
C ASP A 68 -4.99 -1.09 -5.28
N ARG A 69 -5.17 -2.35 -4.85
CA ARG A 69 -5.89 -2.72 -3.61
C ARG A 69 -5.33 -2.06 -2.34
N THR A 70 -4.01 -1.97 -2.21
CA THR A 70 -3.36 -1.43 -1.01
C THR A 70 -3.41 0.09 -1.02
N ILE A 71 -3.19 0.73 -2.18
CA ILE A 71 -3.34 2.18 -2.34
C ILE A 71 -4.78 2.60 -2.10
N GLN A 72 -5.78 1.87 -2.64
CA GLN A 72 -7.19 2.18 -2.40
C GLN A 72 -7.56 2.06 -0.92
N THR A 73 -7.14 0.97 -0.26
CA THR A 73 -7.39 0.77 1.18
C THR A 73 -6.76 1.90 2.00
N ALA A 74 -5.50 2.23 1.75
CA ALA A 74 -4.77 3.27 2.46
C ALA A 74 -5.35 4.67 2.19
N SER A 75 -5.75 4.95 0.94
CA SER A 75 -6.36 6.24 0.58
C SER A 75 -7.67 6.46 1.33
N ILE A 76 -8.52 5.42 1.45
CA ILE A 76 -9.76 5.50 2.22
C ILE A 76 -9.50 5.77 3.72
N ILE A 77 -8.47 5.15 4.30
CA ILE A 77 -8.10 5.37 5.71
C ILE A 77 -7.49 6.76 5.92
N ALA A 78 -6.73 7.26 4.95
CA ALA A 78 -6.04 8.54 5.02
C ALA A 78 -6.94 9.75 4.75
N ASP A 79 -8.07 9.56 4.08
CA ASP A 79 -8.97 10.61 3.59
C ASP A 79 -9.50 11.53 4.70
N GLU A 80 -10.10 10.96 5.75
CA GLU A 80 -10.61 11.75 6.91
C GLU A 80 -9.50 12.53 7.63
N LYS A 81 -8.22 12.17 7.41
CA LYS A 81 -7.05 12.79 8.06
C LYS A 81 -6.28 13.73 7.13
N ASN A 82 -6.68 13.85 5.86
CA ASN A 82 -5.98 14.62 4.83
C ASN A 82 -4.47 14.29 4.74
N LEU A 83 -4.12 13.01 4.91
CA LEU A 83 -2.74 12.55 4.83
C LEU A 83 -2.42 12.01 3.44
N LEU A 84 -1.22 12.30 2.96
CA LEU A 84 -0.74 11.69 1.73
C LEU A 84 -0.29 10.23 1.95
N VAL A 85 -0.64 9.37 1.00
CA VAL A 85 -0.25 7.96 0.96
C VAL A 85 1.03 7.81 0.14
N LYS A 86 2.08 7.28 0.77
CA LYS A 86 3.41 7.10 0.17
C LYS A 86 3.54 5.69 -0.42
N PRO A 87 3.59 5.52 -1.76
CA PRO A 87 3.71 4.20 -2.38
C PRO A 87 5.13 3.64 -2.19
N GLU A 88 5.26 2.57 -1.40
CA GLU A 88 6.53 1.94 -1.04
C GLU A 88 6.60 0.51 -1.61
N PRO A 89 7.31 0.29 -2.74
CA PRO A 89 7.51 -1.04 -3.32
C PRO A 89 8.20 -2.04 -2.38
N GLY A 90 8.97 -1.57 -1.40
CA GLY A 90 9.55 -2.42 -0.35
C GLY A 90 8.51 -3.21 0.45
N LEU A 91 7.26 -2.71 0.52
CA LEU A 91 6.10 -3.32 1.19
C LEU A 91 5.30 -4.28 0.28
N CYS A 92 5.73 -4.56 -0.94
CA CYS A 92 5.10 -5.58 -1.79
C CYS A 92 5.09 -6.96 -1.10
N GLU A 93 4.18 -7.82 -1.57
CA GLU A 93 4.19 -9.24 -1.20
C GLU A 93 5.43 -9.97 -1.72
N ALA A 94 5.55 -11.26 -1.41
CA ALA A 94 6.64 -12.08 -1.93
C ALA A 94 6.62 -12.05 -3.47
N LEU A 95 7.74 -11.68 -4.09
CA LEU A 95 7.78 -11.33 -5.51
C LEU A 95 7.50 -12.52 -6.44
N HIS A 96 7.68 -13.75 -5.96
CA HIS A 96 7.33 -14.95 -6.72
C HIS A 96 5.80 -15.11 -6.91
N HIS A 97 4.97 -14.34 -6.20
CA HIS A 97 3.53 -14.23 -6.45
C HIS A 97 3.16 -13.11 -7.42
N CYS A 98 4.12 -12.24 -7.78
CA CYS A 98 3.90 -11.10 -8.66
C CYS A 98 4.21 -11.48 -10.12
N CYS A 99 3.75 -10.65 -11.04
CA CYS A 99 4.34 -10.62 -12.37
C CYS A 99 5.83 -10.23 -12.28
N ASP A 100 6.61 -10.57 -13.31
CA ASP A 100 7.97 -10.07 -13.47
C ASP A 100 8.05 -9.14 -14.69
N PRO A 101 8.18 -7.80 -14.50
CA PRO A 101 8.24 -7.09 -13.22
C PRO A 101 6.85 -6.93 -12.53
N PRO A 102 6.79 -6.67 -11.21
CA PRO A 102 5.51 -6.60 -10.47
C PRO A 102 4.56 -5.54 -11.00
N GLY A 103 3.30 -5.89 -11.26
CA GLY A 103 2.42 -5.13 -12.15
C GLY A 103 1.72 -3.89 -11.56
N PHE A 104 2.17 -3.40 -10.41
CA PHE A 104 1.70 -2.13 -9.85
C PHE A 104 2.03 -0.94 -10.77
N TRP A 105 1.28 0.15 -10.66
CA TRP A 105 1.46 1.36 -11.48
C TRP A 105 2.54 2.30 -10.91
N THR A 106 2.97 3.28 -11.71
CA THR A 106 3.84 4.36 -11.22
C THR A 106 3.08 5.29 -10.26
N PRO A 107 3.79 6.04 -9.39
CA PRO A 107 3.15 6.98 -8.47
C PRO A 107 2.26 8.02 -9.18
N GLU A 108 2.65 8.50 -10.36
CA GLU A 108 1.89 9.49 -11.14
C GLU A 108 0.55 8.90 -11.59
N LYS A 109 0.58 7.70 -12.16
CA LYS A 109 -0.63 7.00 -12.61
C LYS A 109 -1.51 6.58 -11.43
N LEU A 110 -0.92 6.22 -10.28
CA LEU A 110 -1.67 6.00 -9.05
C LEU A 110 -2.36 7.28 -8.58
N LYS A 111 -1.68 8.43 -8.67
CA LYS A 111 -2.23 9.74 -8.26
C LYS A 111 -3.40 10.20 -9.13
N GLU A 112 -3.39 9.90 -10.42
CA GLU A 112 -4.53 10.13 -11.32
C GLU A 112 -5.81 9.43 -10.82
N LYS A 113 -5.67 8.21 -10.27
CA LYS A 113 -6.78 7.43 -9.74
C LYS A 113 -7.08 7.71 -8.25
N TYR A 114 -6.06 8.05 -7.47
CA TYR A 114 -6.10 8.23 -6.02
C TYR A 114 -5.41 9.55 -5.64
N PRO A 115 -6.15 10.67 -5.52
CA PRO A 115 -5.57 12.01 -5.37
C PRO A 115 -4.63 12.21 -4.18
N LEU A 116 -4.81 11.42 -3.10
CA LEU A 116 -3.97 11.45 -1.90
C LEU A 116 -2.61 10.76 -2.07
N VAL A 117 -2.32 10.16 -3.24
CA VAL A 117 -1.00 9.57 -3.48
C VAL A 117 0.07 10.65 -3.54
N ASP A 118 1.13 10.45 -2.75
CA ASP A 118 2.34 11.25 -2.79
C ASP A 118 3.24 10.82 -3.96
N ALA A 119 3.01 11.40 -5.14
CA ALA A 119 3.86 11.17 -6.30
C ALA A 119 5.30 11.72 -6.14
N LYS A 120 5.56 12.57 -5.12
CA LYS A 120 6.91 13.11 -4.86
C LYS A 120 7.70 12.24 -3.87
N TYR A 121 7.07 11.21 -3.31
CA TYR A 121 7.72 10.30 -2.38
C TYR A 121 8.85 9.52 -3.06
N ILE A 122 10.02 9.53 -2.42
CA ILE A 122 11.17 8.72 -2.83
C ILE A 122 11.18 7.43 -2.00
N PRO A 123 10.91 6.26 -2.61
CA PRO A 123 10.81 4.99 -1.88
C PRO A 123 12.16 4.49 -1.39
N ALA A 124 12.13 3.74 -0.29
CA ALA A 124 13.27 2.98 0.19
C ALA A 124 13.71 1.93 -0.84
N PHE A 125 12.76 1.32 -1.56
CA PHE A 125 13.03 0.46 -2.70
C PHE A 125 12.29 0.98 -3.94
N PRO A 126 12.98 1.58 -4.92
CA PRO A 126 12.37 1.75 -6.24
C PRO A 126 12.09 0.38 -6.88
N ARG A 127 11.12 0.34 -7.79
CA ARG A 127 10.73 -0.89 -8.53
C ARG A 127 11.94 -1.58 -9.17
N THR A 128 12.87 -0.81 -9.71
CA THR A 128 14.08 -1.30 -10.38
C THR A 128 15.11 -1.93 -9.44
N SER A 129 15.03 -1.66 -8.13
CA SER A 129 15.95 -2.20 -7.13
C SER A 129 15.28 -3.22 -6.21
N LEU A 130 14.10 -3.74 -6.58
CA LEU A 130 13.49 -4.84 -5.83
C LEU A 130 14.41 -6.07 -5.95
N PRO A 131 14.80 -6.68 -4.81
CA PRO A 131 15.70 -7.82 -4.85
C PRO A 131 15.04 -8.99 -5.57
N LYS A 132 15.80 -9.75 -6.35
CA LYS A 132 15.34 -11.08 -6.79
C LYS A 132 15.08 -11.91 -5.54
N GLN A 133 13.96 -12.62 -5.51
CA GLN A 133 13.57 -13.46 -4.39
C GLN A 133 13.45 -14.89 -4.90
N GLU A 134 14.05 -15.80 -4.15
CA GLU A 134 13.82 -17.23 -4.34
C GLU A 134 12.37 -17.58 -3.97
N PHE A 135 11.96 -18.80 -4.27
CA PHE A 135 10.63 -19.28 -3.92
C PHE A 135 10.50 -19.44 -2.39
N GLY A 136 9.49 -18.80 -1.79
CA GLY A 136 9.20 -18.93 -0.37
C GLY A 136 8.67 -17.65 0.29
N ASP A 137 7.73 -17.83 1.22
CA ASP A 137 7.05 -16.72 1.91
C ASP A 137 8.01 -15.87 2.77
N ASN A 138 9.10 -16.47 3.24
CA ASN A 138 10.08 -15.82 4.11
C ASN A 138 11.06 -14.93 3.35
N GLU A 139 11.14 -15.04 2.03
CA GLU A 139 12.09 -14.29 1.19
C GLU A 139 11.77 -12.79 1.14
N CYS A 140 10.56 -12.39 1.54
CA CYS A 140 10.20 -10.99 1.71
C CYS A 140 10.78 -10.36 3.00
N LYS A 141 11.11 -11.15 4.03
CA LYS A 141 11.49 -10.65 5.36
C LYS A 141 12.71 -9.72 5.33
N PRO A 142 13.82 -10.03 4.64
CA PRO A 142 14.96 -9.12 4.58
C PRO A 142 14.61 -7.77 3.97
N ARG A 143 13.85 -7.76 2.86
CA ARG A 143 13.37 -6.53 2.21
C ARG A 143 12.47 -5.72 3.13
N ILE A 144 11.49 -6.37 3.76
CA ILE A 144 10.56 -5.72 4.68
C ILE A 144 11.31 -5.12 5.86
N ARG A 145 12.28 -5.83 6.44
CA ARG A 145 13.12 -5.32 7.53
C ARG A 145 13.87 -4.05 7.13
N VAL A 146 14.55 -4.06 5.97
CA VAL A 146 15.27 -2.88 5.47
C VAL A 146 14.30 -1.73 5.20
N THR A 147 13.14 -2.02 4.63
CA THR A 147 12.09 -1.03 4.36
C THR A 147 11.64 -0.38 5.66
N LEU A 148 11.21 -1.17 6.65
CA LEU A 148 10.72 -0.65 7.92
C LEU A 148 11.80 0.17 8.64
N ASN A 149 13.06 -0.30 8.69
CA ASN A 149 14.16 0.47 9.27
C ASN A 149 14.29 1.85 8.63
N ARG A 150 14.40 1.91 7.30
CA ARG A 150 14.53 3.18 6.55
C ARG A 150 13.33 4.11 6.77
N LEU A 151 12.12 3.56 6.80
CA LEU A 151 10.92 4.35 7.09
C LEU A 151 10.96 4.94 8.50
N THR A 152 11.34 4.13 9.50
CA THR A 152 11.40 4.55 10.91
C THR A 152 12.58 5.47 11.23
N GLU A 153 13.64 5.46 10.41
CA GLU A 153 14.77 6.40 10.51
C GLU A 153 14.43 7.75 9.87
N LYS A 154 13.69 7.75 8.76
CA LYS A 154 13.39 8.96 7.97
C LYS A 154 12.13 9.70 8.43
N TYR A 155 11.15 8.98 8.97
CA TYR A 155 9.84 9.55 9.31
C TYR A 155 9.59 9.44 10.80
N ASP A 156 9.50 10.60 11.44
CA ASP A 156 9.11 10.70 12.84
C ASP A 156 7.59 10.72 13.03
N GLY A 157 7.20 10.29 14.22
CA GLY A 157 5.83 10.36 14.72
C GLY A 157 5.62 11.59 15.60
N THR A 158 6.25 12.73 15.29
CA THR A 158 6.12 13.92 16.15
C THR A 158 4.66 14.31 16.26
N MET A 159 4.16 14.27 17.50
CA MET A 159 2.93 14.96 17.85
C MET A 159 3.26 16.44 17.79
N ASP A 160 2.50 17.21 17.01
CA ASP A 160 2.52 18.66 17.18
C ASP A 160 2.16 18.95 18.65
N SER A 161 3.07 19.65 19.32
CA SER A 161 2.98 20.07 20.73
C SER A 161 1.93 21.14 20.95
#